data_AF-A0ABD2STV0-F1
#
_entry.id   AF-A0ABD2STV0-F1
#
_cell.length_a   1.000
_cell.length_b   1.000
_cell.length_c   1.000
_cell.angle_alpha   90.00
_cell.angle_beta   90.00
_cell.angle_gamma   90.00
#
_symmetry.space_group_name_H-M   'P 1'
#
loop_
_entity.id
_entity.type
_entity.pdbx_description
1 polymer ?
#
loop_
_entity_poly.entity_id
_entity_poly.type
_entity_poly.pdbx_seq_one_letter_code
_entity_poly.pdbx_strand_id
1 'polypeptide(L)'
;MQHDEVIWQVIRHKHCSFMAKIETGIFCRNPYNVTGICNRSSCPLANSRYATIRDHDGVFYLYMKTIERAHMPNKLWERVKLPRNYEKALEIIDKHLMYWPKFLVHKAKQRLTKMTQMRIRMRKLALKTREKIMTTPRKETKRESRRQEKAEKAALLDKSIEKELLERLSKGVYGDIYNYPEQKYQEILAREAEQVASEEEDEEEFEVEYVEGYEDLEEEDDIEDFDGFGIRDNGLDADTGMDDDDDDDDEEAVTVHRKSGRKDSALARRRAEKDDPSAKAKKKAKVLVEVEHDDTSARQTTVQ
;
A
#
# COMPACT_ATOMS: atom_id res chain seq x y z
N MET A 1 -39.48 28.01 0.32
CA MET A 1 -39.85 26.65 0.78
C MET A 1 -38.83 25.66 0.24
N GLN A 2 -38.48 24.61 1.00
CA GLN A 2 -37.59 23.56 0.53
C GLN A 2 -38.40 22.36 0.03
N HIS A 3 -38.26 22.02 -1.25
CA HIS A 3 -39.07 20.99 -1.91
C HIS A 3 -38.23 19.74 -2.20
N ASP A 4 -38.25 18.80 -1.24
CA ASP A 4 -37.49 17.54 -1.26
C ASP A 4 -37.68 16.72 -2.56
N GLU A 5 -38.87 16.77 -3.19
CA GLU A 5 -39.14 16.10 -4.47
C GLU A 5 -38.39 16.73 -5.65
N VAL A 6 -38.42 18.05 -5.78
CA VAL A 6 -37.71 18.75 -6.87
C VAL A 6 -36.21 18.53 -6.74
N ILE A 7 -35.69 18.57 -5.51
CA ILE A 7 -34.29 18.27 -5.21
C ILE A 7 -33.97 16.82 -5.61
N TRP A 8 -34.83 15.84 -5.29
CA TRP A 8 -34.64 14.45 -5.69
C TRP A 8 -34.61 14.28 -7.22
N GLN A 9 -35.56 14.88 -7.94
CA GLN A 9 -35.63 14.82 -9.40
C GLN A 9 -34.36 15.40 -10.05
N VAL A 10 -33.90 16.57 -9.59
CA VAL A 10 -32.65 17.19 -10.07
C VAL A 10 -31.44 16.30 -9.80
N ILE A 11 -31.29 15.78 -8.58
CA ILE A 11 -30.18 14.90 -8.19
C ILE A 11 -30.18 13.57 -8.98
N ARG A 12 -31.36 13.00 -9.26
CA ARG A 12 -31.48 11.72 -9.98
C ARG A 12 -31.25 11.85 -11.48
N HIS A 13 -31.78 12.89 -12.11
CA HIS A 13 -31.83 13.01 -13.57
C HIS A 13 -30.72 13.89 -14.16
N LYS A 14 -30.20 14.89 -13.43
CA LYS A 14 -29.07 15.72 -13.90
C LYS A 14 -27.74 15.12 -13.43
N HIS A 15 -27.25 15.54 -12.26
CA HIS A 15 -25.95 15.13 -11.75
C HIS A 15 -25.97 15.04 -10.21
N CYS A 16 -25.27 14.05 -9.67
CA CYS A 16 -25.04 13.87 -8.25
C CYS A 16 -23.60 13.43 -8.04
N SER A 17 -22.77 14.29 -7.44
CA SER A 17 -21.35 14.03 -7.18
C SER A 17 -21.11 12.79 -6.29
N PHE A 18 -22.06 12.45 -5.44
CA PHE A 18 -21.99 11.28 -4.56
C PHE A 18 -22.55 10.00 -5.19
N MET A 19 -23.16 10.04 -6.38
CA MET A 19 -23.76 8.86 -7.00
C MET A 19 -22.70 8.03 -7.73
N ALA A 20 -22.59 6.76 -7.38
CA ALA A 20 -21.77 5.78 -8.08
C ALA A 20 -22.68 4.74 -8.74
N LYS A 21 -22.66 4.68 -10.07
CA LYS A 21 -23.32 3.61 -10.84
C LYS A 21 -22.35 2.45 -10.97
N ILE A 22 -22.78 1.26 -10.56
CA ILE A 22 -22.08 -0.02 -10.68
C ILE A 22 -23.06 -0.99 -11.35
N GLU A 23 -22.59 -2.03 -12.01
CA GLU A 23 -23.42 -3.08 -12.64
C GLU A 23 -24.47 -3.67 -11.67
N THR A 24 -24.11 -3.83 -10.40
CA THR A 24 -24.99 -4.33 -9.34
C THR A 24 -26.02 -3.31 -8.82
N GLY A 25 -25.92 -2.04 -9.19
CA GLY A 25 -26.88 -1.00 -8.80
C GLY A 25 -26.29 0.39 -8.56
N ILE A 26 -27.15 1.29 -8.06
CA ILE A 26 -26.81 2.70 -7.85
C ILE A 26 -26.51 2.96 -6.37
N PHE A 27 -25.26 3.23 -6.06
CA PHE A 27 -24.75 3.48 -4.71
C PHE A 27 -24.50 4.98 -4.47
N CYS A 28 -24.34 5.34 -3.20
CA CYS A 28 -24.11 6.70 -2.75
C CYS A 28 -22.89 6.76 -1.82
N ARG A 29 -21.88 7.54 -2.22
CA ARG A 29 -20.63 7.78 -1.47
C ARG A 29 -20.78 8.78 -0.33
N ASN A 30 -21.95 9.39 -0.15
CA ASN A 30 -22.15 10.41 0.89
C ASN A 30 -22.04 9.76 2.30
N PRO A 31 -21.15 10.24 3.19
CA PRO A 31 -20.95 9.65 4.52
C PRO A 31 -22.20 9.71 5.42
N TYR A 32 -23.12 10.63 5.13
CA TYR A 32 -24.42 10.78 5.79
C TYR A 32 -25.54 9.97 5.13
N ASN A 33 -25.26 8.98 4.28
CA ASN A 33 -26.30 8.04 3.83
C ASN A 33 -26.39 6.86 4.81
N VAL A 34 -27.60 6.53 5.30
CA VAL A 34 -27.80 5.41 6.24
C VAL A 34 -27.54 4.04 5.61
N THR A 35 -27.99 3.84 4.37
CA THR A 35 -27.98 2.54 3.66
C THR A 35 -26.82 2.37 2.70
N GLY A 36 -26.26 3.47 2.18
CA GLY A 36 -25.26 3.47 1.10
C GLY A 36 -25.86 3.34 -0.31
N ILE A 37 -27.18 3.21 -0.45
CA ILE A 37 -27.89 3.08 -1.74
C ILE A 37 -28.42 4.46 -2.16
N CYS A 38 -28.37 4.77 -3.46
CA CYS A 38 -28.87 6.03 -4.01
C CYS A 38 -30.37 5.95 -4.34
N ASN A 39 -31.21 5.89 -3.29
CA ASN A 39 -32.67 5.89 -3.39
C ASN A 39 -33.27 7.16 -2.79
N ARG A 40 -34.49 7.54 -3.22
CA ARG A 40 -35.21 8.74 -2.71
C ARG A 40 -35.26 8.79 -1.19
N SER A 41 -35.66 7.69 -0.54
CA SER A 41 -35.73 7.57 0.92
C SER A 41 -34.37 7.48 1.63
N SER A 42 -33.28 7.24 0.88
CA SER A 42 -31.93 7.05 1.42
C SER A 42 -31.00 8.25 1.17
N CYS A 43 -31.38 9.21 0.33
CA CYS A 43 -30.53 10.35 0.02
C CYS A 43 -30.60 11.44 1.12
N PRO A 44 -29.49 11.77 1.82
CA PRO A 44 -29.50 12.81 2.86
C PRO A 44 -29.56 14.25 2.32
N LEU A 45 -29.29 14.43 1.02
CA LEU A 45 -29.42 15.74 0.35
C LEU A 45 -30.87 16.03 -0.02
N ALA A 46 -31.56 15.05 -0.60
CA ALA A 46 -32.95 15.19 -1.04
C ALA A 46 -33.96 15.25 0.11
N ASN A 47 -33.71 14.58 1.24
CA ASN A 47 -34.62 14.62 2.40
C ASN A 47 -34.19 15.71 3.39
N SER A 48 -35.10 16.64 3.69
CA SER A 48 -34.95 17.66 4.72
C SER A 48 -34.94 17.08 6.14
N ARG A 49 -35.87 16.18 6.44
CA ARG A 49 -35.91 15.40 7.69
C ARG A 49 -35.12 14.10 7.52
N TYR A 50 -33.97 13.98 8.17
CA TYR A 50 -33.11 12.80 8.03
C TYR A 50 -32.37 12.48 9.33
N ALA A 51 -31.94 11.23 9.52
CA ALA A 51 -31.19 10.81 10.70
C ALA A 51 -30.20 9.70 10.35
N THR A 52 -28.96 9.79 10.84
CA THR A 52 -27.87 8.86 10.54
C THR A 52 -27.03 8.58 11.78
N ILE A 53 -26.18 7.55 11.70
CA ILE A 53 -25.18 7.26 12.74
C ILE A 53 -23.81 7.32 12.11
N ARG A 54 -22.89 8.04 12.76
CA ARG A 54 -21.47 8.08 12.39
C ARG A 54 -20.59 7.72 13.57
N ASP A 55 -19.42 7.20 13.22
CA ASP A 55 -18.29 7.00 14.12
C ASP A 55 -17.42 8.27 14.09
N HIS A 56 -17.10 8.80 15.26
CA HIS A 56 -16.04 9.79 15.47
C HIS A 56 -15.21 9.32 16.66
N ASP A 57 -13.92 9.05 16.42
CA ASP A 57 -12.90 8.73 17.42
C ASP A 57 -13.31 7.62 18.42
N GLY A 58 -13.97 6.57 17.92
CA GLY A 58 -14.39 5.45 18.76
C GLY A 58 -15.64 5.72 19.60
N VAL A 59 -16.35 6.83 19.38
CA VAL A 59 -17.68 7.15 19.93
C VAL A 59 -18.71 7.20 18.79
N PHE A 60 -19.90 6.67 19.04
CA PHE A 60 -20.99 6.77 18.06
C PHE A 60 -21.81 8.04 18.33
N TYR A 61 -22.18 8.72 17.25
CA TYR A 61 -23.04 9.89 17.31
C TYR A 61 -24.24 9.69 16.41
N LEU A 62 -25.42 10.01 16.94
CA LEU A 62 -26.66 10.15 16.19
C LEU A 62 -26.68 11.56 15.59
N TYR A 63 -26.66 11.62 14.27
CA TYR A 63 -26.71 12.83 13.46
C TYR A 63 -28.16 13.04 13.00
N MET A 64 -28.78 14.15 13.38
CA MET A 64 -30.17 14.48 13.01
C MET A 64 -30.19 15.74 12.16
N LYS A 65 -31.03 15.74 11.13
CA LYS A 65 -31.26 16.85 10.20
C LYS A 65 -32.72 17.28 10.29
N THR A 66 -32.95 18.56 10.56
CA THR A 66 -34.30 19.16 10.65
C THR A 66 -34.51 20.17 9.52
N ILE A 67 -35.79 20.44 9.19
CA ILE A 67 -36.17 21.38 8.12
C ILE A 67 -35.74 22.80 8.49
N GLU A 68 -35.94 23.19 9.75
CA GLU A 68 -35.70 24.54 10.26
C GLU A 68 -34.26 25.01 10.02
N ARG A 69 -33.27 24.13 10.21
CA ARG A 69 -31.85 24.44 10.07
C ARG A 69 -31.34 24.42 8.63
N ALA A 70 -32.20 24.13 7.63
CA ALA A 70 -31.75 23.94 6.25
C ALA A 70 -31.15 25.20 5.60
N HIS A 71 -31.50 26.39 6.10
CA HIS A 71 -30.91 27.67 5.69
C HIS A 71 -29.49 27.91 6.24
N MET A 72 -29.03 27.15 7.25
CA MET A 72 -27.69 27.25 7.84
C MET A 72 -26.89 25.95 7.63
N PRO A 73 -26.19 25.75 6.50
CA PRO A 73 -25.50 24.50 6.19
C PRO A 73 -24.49 24.08 7.26
N ASN A 74 -23.80 25.06 7.89
CA ASN A 74 -22.81 24.82 8.96
C ASN A 74 -23.44 24.23 10.24
N LYS A 75 -24.73 24.49 10.49
CA LYS A 75 -25.48 24.03 11.68
C LYS A 75 -26.55 22.99 11.34
N LEU A 76 -26.57 22.51 10.08
CA LEU A 76 -27.59 21.62 9.50
C LEU A 76 -27.79 20.30 10.27
N TRP A 77 -26.73 19.81 10.92
CA TRP A 77 -26.73 18.54 11.65
C TRP A 77 -26.63 18.77 13.16
N GLU A 78 -27.65 18.32 13.89
CA GLU A 78 -27.60 18.10 15.32
C GLU A 78 -26.85 16.79 15.62
N ARG A 79 -26.10 16.75 16.72
CA ARG A 79 -25.26 15.59 17.09
C ARG A 79 -25.54 15.19 18.54
N VAL A 80 -26.08 13.99 18.73
CA VAL A 80 -26.30 13.38 20.05
C VAL A 80 -25.29 12.25 20.26
N LYS A 81 -24.57 12.28 21.39
CA LYS A 81 -23.58 11.26 21.75
C LYS A 81 -24.29 9.98 22.21
N LEU A 82 -24.03 8.85 21.56
CA LEU A 82 -24.56 7.55 21.96
C LEU A 82 -23.63 6.89 22.99
N PRO A 83 -24.19 6.21 24.03
CA PRO A 83 -23.41 5.49 25.02
C PRO A 83 -22.75 4.23 24.42
N ARG A 84 -21.75 3.68 25.12
CA ARG A 84 -21.08 2.43 24.72
C ARG A 84 -21.97 1.19 24.88
N ASN A 85 -22.96 1.21 25.78
CA ASN A 85 -23.94 0.14 25.89
C ASN A 85 -24.96 0.25 24.75
N TYR A 86 -25.10 -0.83 23.98
CA TYR A 86 -25.96 -0.94 22.82
C TYR A 86 -27.45 -0.75 23.13
N GLU A 87 -27.95 -1.31 24.24
CA GLU A 87 -29.37 -1.21 24.63
C GLU A 87 -29.75 0.23 24.95
N LYS A 88 -28.95 0.89 25.80
CA LYS A 88 -29.10 2.31 26.13
C LYS A 88 -28.98 3.21 24.89
N ALA A 89 -28.17 2.83 23.91
CA ALA A 89 -28.07 3.56 22.64
C ALA A 89 -29.32 3.37 21.76
N LEU A 90 -29.94 2.19 21.76
CA LEU A 90 -31.22 1.96 21.07
C LEU A 90 -32.35 2.78 21.70
N GLU A 91 -32.46 2.81 23.04
CA GLU A 91 -33.45 3.65 23.73
C GLU A 91 -33.31 5.13 23.39
N ILE A 92 -32.07 5.65 23.35
CA ILE A 92 -31.80 7.06 23.01
C ILE A 92 -32.18 7.34 21.55
N ILE A 93 -31.92 6.41 20.63
CA ILE A 93 -32.38 6.51 19.24
C ILE A 93 -33.90 6.55 19.19
N ASP A 94 -34.60 5.66 19.91
CA ASP A 94 -36.07 5.64 19.92
C ASP A 94 -36.66 6.93 20.50
N LYS A 95 -36.12 7.44 21.61
CA LYS A 95 -36.53 8.70 22.25
C LYS A 95 -36.35 9.90 21.31
N HIS A 96 -35.24 10.00 20.59
CA HIS A 96 -35.01 11.12 19.67
C HIS A 96 -35.75 10.97 18.32
N LEU A 97 -36.00 9.75 17.84
CA LEU A 97 -36.61 9.51 16.52
C LEU A 97 -38.12 9.18 16.58
N MET A 98 -38.81 9.36 17.72
CA MET A 98 -40.24 9.03 17.88
C MET A 98 -41.13 9.54 16.73
N TYR A 99 -40.89 10.77 16.26
CA TYR A 99 -41.68 11.44 15.22
C TYR A 99 -41.09 11.31 13.79
N TRP A 100 -40.09 10.45 13.58
CA TRP A 100 -39.43 10.26 12.29
C TRP A 100 -40.03 9.07 11.51
N PRO A 101 -39.87 9.04 10.17
CA PRO A 101 -40.33 7.91 9.37
C PRO A 101 -39.76 6.57 9.86
N LYS A 102 -40.63 5.58 10.10
CA LYS A 102 -40.25 4.23 10.60
C LYS A 102 -39.09 3.59 9.84
N PHE A 103 -39.02 3.81 8.51
CA PHE A 103 -37.91 3.38 7.66
C PHE A 103 -36.55 3.92 8.15
N LEU A 104 -36.45 5.21 8.46
CA LEU A 104 -35.21 5.82 8.94
C LEU A 104 -34.85 5.31 10.34
N VAL A 105 -35.83 5.16 11.24
CA VAL A 105 -35.59 4.61 12.59
C VAL A 105 -35.02 3.19 12.49
N HIS A 106 -35.66 2.32 11.71
CA HIS A 106 -35.22 0.94 11.51
C HIS A 106 -33.84 0.88 10.84
N LYS A 107 -33.58 1.68 9.80
CA LYS A 107 -32.28 1.70 9.12
C LYS A 107 -31.18 2.31 9.98
N ALA A 108 -31.47 3.31 10.82
CA ALA A 108 -30.53 3.84 11.80
C ALA A 108 -30.16 2.78 12.84
N LYS A 109 -31.13 2.04 13.39
CA LYS A 109 -30.87 0.88 14.27
C LYS A 109 -30.00 -0.18 13.59
N GLN A 110 -30.35 -0.62 12.38
CA GLN A 110 -29.55 -1.59 11.61
C GLN A 110 -28.11 -1.09 11.38
N ARG A 111 -27.92 0.22 11.13
CA ARG A 111 -26.60 0.83 11.00
C ARG A 111 -25.83 0.83 12.31
N LEU A 112 -26.45 1.13 13.46
CA LEU A 112 -25.82 1.01 14.77
C LEU A 112 -25.31 -0.41 15.00
N THR A 113 -26.14 -1.42 14.75
CA THR A 113 -25.79 -2.83 14.88
C THR A 113 -24.58 -3.16 14.01
N LYS A 114 -24.61 -2.79 12.72
CA LYS A 114 -23.53 -3.09 11.77
C LYS A 114 -22.21 -2.39 12.14
N MET A 115 -22.25 -1.12 12.53
CA MET A 115 -21.05 -0.39 12.97
C MET A 115 -20.49 -0.96 14.29
N THR A 116 -21.35 -1.35 15.22
CA THR A 116 -20.94 -2.01 16.48
C THR A 116 -20.26 -3.36 16.20
N GLN A 117 -20.86 -4.19 15.34
CA GLN A 117 -20.27 -5.45 14.87
C GLN A 117 -18.92 -5.22 14.16
N MET A 118 -18.81 -4.20 13.31
CA MET A 118 -17.56 -3.81 12.66
C MET A 118 -16.48 -3.44 13.68
N ARG A 119 -16.79 -2.63 14.70
CA ARG A 119 -15.83 -2.31 15.77
C ARG A 119 -15.38 -3.54 16.56
N ILE A 120 -16.28 -4.46 16.87
CA ILE A 120 -15.94 -5.74 17.52
C ILE A 120 -15.01 -6.55 16.60
N ARG A 121 -15.29 -6.59 15.29
CA ARG A 121 -14.44 -7.26 14.29
C ARG A 121 -13.04 -6.62 14.19
N MET A 122 -12.96 -5.29 14.17
CA MET A 122 -11.69 -4.55 14.15
C MET A 122 -10.84 -4.86 15.39
N ARG A 123 -11.43 -4.86 16.59
CA ARG A 123 -10.72 -5.26 17.83
C ARG A 123 -10.23 -6.71 17.76
N LYS A 124 -11.09 -7.64 17.34
CA LYS A 124 -10.72 -9.06 17.15
C LYS A 124 -9.66 -9.27 16.06
N LEU A 125 -9.54 -8.34 15.10
CA LEU A 125 -8.54 -8.39 14.03
C LEU A 125 -7.21 -7.78 14.48
N ALA A 126 -7.23 -6.70 15.25
CA ALA A 126 -6.04 -6.10 15.86
C ALA A 126 -5.39 -7.00 16.92
N LEU A 127 -6.19 -7.81 17.64
CA LEU A 127 -5.71 -8.83 18.57
C LEU A 127 -5.13 -10.08 17.88
N LYS A 128 -5.31 -10.24 16.56
CA LYS A 128 -4.75 -11.36 15.81
C LYS A 128 -3.43 -10.93 15.20
N THR A 129 -2.34 -11.58 15.64
CA THR A 129 -1.07 -11.55 14.92
C THR A 129 -1.31 -12.05 13.50
N ARG A 130 -0.94 -11.22 12.52
CA ARG A 130 -0.98 -11.53 11.10
C ARG A 130 0.34 -11.07 10.50
N GLU A 131 0.86 -11.87 9.59
CA GLU A 131 1.98 -11.48 8.75
C GLU A 131 1.59 -10.21 7.99
N LYS A 132 2.47 -9.21 8.07
CA LYS A 132 2.30 -7.97 7.33
C LYS A 132 2.77 -8.24 5.91
N ILE A 133 1.83 -8.33 4.96
CA ILE A 133 2.15 -8.33 3.53
C ILE A 133 2.93 -7.04 3.25
N MET A 134 4.23 -7.17 3.05
CA MET A 134 5.11 -6.09 2.60
C MET A 134 5.26 -6.22 1.08
N THR A 135 5.10 -5.12 0.37
CA THR A 135 5.34 -5.07 -1.08
C THR A 135 6.81 -4.80 -1.33
N THR A 136 7.55 -5.79 -1.79
CA THR A 136 8.88 -5.59 -2.37
C THR A 136 8.76 -4.82 -3.70
N PRO A 137 9.59 -3.79 -3.95
CA PRO A 137 9.53 -3.02 -5.18
C PRO A 137 10.12 -3.80 -6.35
N ARG A 138 9.46 -3.73 -7.52
CA ARG A 138 9.80 -4.54 -8.71
C ARG A 138 11.23 -4.31 -9.25
N LYS A 139 11.85 -3.16 -8.99
CA LYS A 139 13.25 -2.90 -9.36
C LYS A 139 14.22 -3.74 -8.50
N GLU A 140 13.98 -3.84 -7.18
CA GLU A 140 14.81 -4.66 -6.28
C GLU A 140 14.69 -6.14 -6.65
N THR A 141 13.47 -6.68 -6.81
CA THR A 141 13.28 -8.11 -7.14
C THR A 141 13.95 -8.52 -8.45
N LYS A 142 13.95 -7.65 -9.48
CA LYS A 142 14.68 -7.87 -10.74
C LYS A 142 16.21 -7.80 -10.56
N ARG A 143 16.70 -6.85 -9.75
CA ARG A 143 18.14 -6.65 -9.51
C ARG A 143 18.71 -7.73 -8.59
N GLU A 144 17.90 -8.30 -7.72
CA GLU A 144 18.25 -9.45 -6.89
C GLU A 144 18.27 -10.73 -7.72
N SER A 145 17.29 -11.00 -8.59
CA SER A 145 17.33 -12.18 -9.47
C SER A 145 18.53 -12.15 -10.42
N ARG A 146 18.80 -11.02 -11.09
CA ARG A 146 20.00 -10.86 -11.95
C ARG A 146 21.31 -11.04 -11.17
N ARG A 147 21.39 -10.56 -9.92
CA ARG A 147 22.58 -10.77 -9.07
C ARG A 147 22.71 -12.21 -8.59
N GLN A 148 21.59 -12.89 -8.32
CA GLN A 148 21.57 -14.31 -7.99
C GLN A 148 22.07 -15.15 -9.18
N GLU A 149 21.57 -14.90 -10.39
CA GLU A 149 22.03 -15.57 -11.63
C GLU A 149 23.52 -15.32 -11.91
N LYS A 150 24.00 -14.07 -11.76
CA LYS A 150 25.44 -13.74 -11.89
C LYS A 150 26.27 -14.45 -10.80
N ALA A 151 25.79 -14.52 -9.56
CA ALA A 151 26.48 -15.19 -8.45
C ALA A 151 26.49 -16.73 -8.57
N GLU A 152 25.42 -17.34 -9.06
CA GLU A 152 25.32 -18.79 -9.30
C GLU A 152 26.33 -19.23 -10.37
N LYS A 153 26.42 -18.49 -11.47
CA LYS A 153 27.43 -18.72 -12.52
C LYS A 153 28.86 -18.53 -12.00
N ALA A 154 29.12 -17.48 -11.22
CA ALA A 154 30.45 -17.21 -10.68
C ALA A 154 30.90 -18.22 -9.61
N ALA A 155 29.95 -18.78 -8.84
CA ALA A 155 30.27 -19.71 -7.75
C ALA A 155 30.67 -21.13 -8.22
N LEU A 156 30.35 -21.50 -9.47
CA LEU A 156 30.65 -22.81 -10.09
C LEU A 156 30.54 -23.99 -9.10
N LEU A 157 29.39 -24.07 -8.42
CA LEU A 157 29.23 -24.90 -7.22
C LEU A 157 29.61 -26.37 -7.47
N ASP A 158 29.30 -26.91 -8.64
CA ASP A 158 29.65 -28.29 -9.03
C ASP A 158 31.15 -28.57 -8.88
N LYS A 159 32.04 -27.69 -9.40
CA LYS A 159 33.50 -27.85 -9.27
C LYS A 159 33.94 -27.78 -7.80
N SER A 160 33.34 -26.89 -7.01
CA SER A 160 33.67 -26.77 -5.58
C SER A 160 33.26 -28.02 -4.79
N ILE A 161 32.13 -28.64 -5.17
CA ILE A 161 31.61 -29.87 -4.59
C ILE A 161 32.46 -31.07 -5.04
N GLU A 162 32.86 -31.13 -6.31
CA GLU A 162 33.78 -32.16 -6.84
C GLU A 162 35.11 -32.15 -6.09
N LYS A 163 35.76 -30.98 -5.94
CA LYS A 163 36.98 -30.82 -5.15
C LYS A 163 36.77 -31.26 -3.68
N GLU A 164 35.67 -30.84 -3.03
CA GLU A 164 35.40 -31.27 -1.64
C GLU A 164 35.14 -32.78 -1.51
N LEU A 165 34.46 -33.40 -2.49
CA LEU A 165 34.20 -34.84 -2.49
C LEU A 165 35.47 -35.66 -2.73
N LEU A 166 36.35 -35.22 -3.64
CA LEU A 166 37.67 -35.81 -3.86
C LEU A 166 38.58 -35.66 -2.63
N GLU A 167 38.58 -34.49 -1.98
CA GLU A 167 39.27 -34.29 -0.70
C GLU A 167 38.74 -35.21 0.41
N ARG A 168 37.42 -35.38 0.53
CA ARG A 168 36.83 -36.28 1.53
C ARG A 168 37.12 -37.75 1.23
N LEU A 169 37.19 -38.12 -0.05
CA LEU A 169 37.57 -39.46 -0.50
C LEU A 169 39.05 -39.76 -0.21
N SER A 170 39.96 -38.85 -0.56
CA SER A 170 41.39 -38.98 -0.27
C SER A 170 41.73 -38.94 1.22
N LYS A 171 40.97 -38.17 2.01
CA LYS A 171 41.03 -38.18 3.49
C LYS A 171 40.41 -39.42 4.14
N GLY A 172 39.85 -40.35 3.36
CA GLY A 172 39.30 -41.63 3.86
C GLY A 172 38.05 -41.48 4.74
N VAL A 173 37.25 -40.43 4.53
CA VAL A 173 36.04 -40.14 5.33
C VAL A 173 34.93 -41.18 5.07
N TYR A 174 34.93 -41.78 3.88
CA TYR A 174 34.05 -42.88 3.49
C TYR A 174 34.80 -44.21 3.69
N GLY A 175 34.20 -45.13 4.45
CA GLY A 175 34.87 -46.32 4.99
C GLY A 175 35.22 -47.43 3.98
N ASP A 176 35.73 -48.54 4.52
CA ASP A 176 36.51 -49.56 3.79
C ASP A 176 35.82 -50.24 2.58
N ILE A 177 36.59 -50.30 1.49
CA ILE A 177 36.39 -51.08 0.26
C ILE A 177 35.16 -50.69 -0.60
N TYR A 178 35.30 -49.58 -1.30
CA TYR A 178 34.55 -49.33 -2.53
C TYR A 178 35.25 -50.00 -3.73
N ASN A 179 34.53 -50.86 -4.46
CA ASN A 179 35.02 -51.49 -5.68
C ASN A 179 34.94 -50.53 -6.89
N TYR A 180 35.78 -49.49 -6.88
CA TYR A 180 35.92 -48.59 -8.03
C TYR A 180 36.71 -49.29 -9.14
N PRO A 181 36.28 -49.21 -10.42
CA PRO A 181 37.09 -49.64 -11.54
C PRO A 181 38.41 -48.86 -11.58
N GLU A 182 39.53 -49.54 -11.37
CA GLU A 182 40.86 -48.96 -11.13
C GLU A 182 41.29 -47.98 -12.23
N GLN A 183 40.95 -48.29 -13.49
CA GLN A 183 41.18 -47.43 -14.65
C GLN A 183 40.53 -46.04 -14.49
N LYS A 184 39.26 -45.98 -14.07
CA LYS A 184 38.53 -44.71 -13.88
C LYS A 184 39.07 -43.91 -12.71
N TYR A 185 39.57 -44.58 -11.67
CA TYR A 185 40.18 -43.92 -10.52
C TYR A 185 41.54 -43.29 -10.90
N GLN A 186 42.37 -44.01 -11.67
CA GLN A 186 43.63 -43.50 -12.20
C GLN A 186 43.41 -42.36 -13.22
N GLU A 187 42.39 -42.45 -14.08
CA GLU A 187 41.99 -41.36 -15.00
C GLU A 187 41.58 -40.08 -14.24
N ILE A 188 40.83 -40.20 -13.14
CA ILE A 188 40.42 -39.05 -12.32
C ILE A 188 41.61 -38.43 -11.60
N LEU A 189 42.50 -39.23 -10.99
CA LEU A 189 43.72 -38.74 -10.34
C LEU A 189 44.70 -38.08 -11.32
N ALA A 190 44.83 -38.63 -12.53
CA ALA A 190 45.66 -38.02 -13.58
C ALA A 190 45.09 -36.67 -14.02
N ARG A 191 43.76 -36.58 -14.18
CA ARG A 191 43.06 -35.34 -14.54
C ARG A 191 43.10 -34.28 -13.44
N GLU A 192 43.09 -34.69 -12.17
CA GLU A 192 43.29 -33.79 -11.03
C GLU A 192 44.72 -33.21 -11.02
N ALA A 193 45.74 -34.05 -11.22
CA ALA A 193 47.13 -33.59 -11.34
C ALA A 193 47.36 -32.68 -12.56
N GLU A 194 46.68 -32.93 -13.67
CA GLU A 194 46.70 -32.09 -14.88
C GLU A 194 45.96 -30.75 -14.66
N GLN A 195 44.85 -30.75 -13.91
CA GLN A 195 44.13 -29.52 -13.53
C GLN A 195 44.89 -28.66 -12.51
N VAL A 196 45.63 -29.26 -11.58
CA VAL A 196 46.49 -28.50 -10.66
C VAL A 196 47.69 -27.89 -11.40
N ALA A 197 48.19 -28.55 -12.45
CA ALA A 197 49.23 -28.00 -13.32
C ALA A 197 48.71 -26.88 -14.24
N SER A 198 47.44 -26.92 -14.70
CA SER A 198 46.86 -25.83 -15.48
C SER A 198 46.45 -24.63 -14.60
N GLU A 199 45.96 -24.87 -13.37
CA GLU A 199 45.65 -23.79 -12.41
C GLU A 199 46.89 -22.97 -11.99
N GLU A 200 48.12 -23.40 -12.31
CA GLU A 200 49.38 -22.66 -12.07
C GLU A 200 49.87 -21.88 -13.32
N GLU A 201 49.30 -22.11 -14.52
CA GLU A 201 49.51 -21.29 -15.73
C GLU A 201 48.29 -20.38 -16.05
N ASP A 202 47.08 -20.73 -15.63
CA ASP A 202 45.83 -19.96 -15.84
C ASP A 202 45.67 -18.74 -14.87
N GLU A 203 46.73 -18.30 -14.17
CA GLU A 203 46.73 -17.02 -13.43
C GLU A 203 46.82 -15.78 -14.36
N GLU A 204 47.12 -15.97 -15.64
CA GLU A 204 47.14 -14.93 -16.67
C GLU A 204 45.95 -15.11 -17.64
N GLU A 205 45.05 -14.12 -17.70
CA GLU A 205 43.87 -14.05 -18.59
C GLU A 205 42.77 -15.13 -18.43
N PHE A 206 42.16 -15.23 -17.24
CA PHE A 206 40.69 -15.41 -17.19
C PHE A 206 39.99 -14.05 -17.39
N GLU A 207 40.23 -13.43 -18.56
CA GLU A 207 39.38 -12.33 -19.02
C GLU A 207 37.97 -12.91 -19.19
N VAL A 208 37.07 -12.53 -18.27
CA VAL A 208 35.67 -12.90 -18.37
C VAL A 208 35.15 -12.20 -19.61
N GLU A 209 35.11 -12.93 -20.74
CA GLU A 209 34.46 -12.48 -21.96
C GLU A 209 33.01 -12.12 -21.59
N TYR A 210 32.76 -10.82 -21.45
CA TYR A 210 31.43 -10.29 -21.26
C TYR A 210 30.69 -10.66 -22.53
N VAL A 211 29.84 -11.68 -22.46
CA VAL A 211 28.96 -12.04 -23.56
C VAL A 211 28.05 -10.83 -23.80
N GLU A 212 28.42 -10.07 -24.82
CA GLU A 212 27.95 -8.73 -25.22
C GLU A 212 26.49 -8.75 -25.75
N GLY A 213 25.67 -9.68 -25.24
CA GLY A 213 24.26 -9.87 -25.57
C GLY A 213 23.27 -9.42 -24.50
N TYR A 214 23.76 -8.83 -23.39
CA TYR A 214 22.91 -8.25 -22.33
C TYR A 214 23.42 -6.91 -21.75
N GLU A 215 24.56 -6.41 -22.22
CA GLU A 215 25.13 -5.11 -21.82
C GLU A 215 24.48 -3.95 -22.58
N ASP A 216 24.04 -4.19 -23.82
CA ASP A 216 23.19 -3.32 -24.66
C ASP A 216 21.78 -3.03 -24.06
N LEU A 217 21.47 -3.60 -22.88
CA LEU A 217 20.28 -3.27 -22.06
C LEU A 217 20.64 -2.78 -20.65
N GLU A 218 21.93 -2.56 -20.36
CA GLU A 218 22.42 -1.89 -19.14
C GLU A 218 22.81 -0.42 -19.43
N GLU A 219 23.02 -0.03 -20.70
CA GLU A 219 23.31 1.36 -21.10
C GLU A 219 22.08 2.15 -21.62
N GLU A 220 21.14 1.53 -22.35
CA GLU A 220 20.00 2.26 -22.99
C GLU A 220 18.90 2.72 -21.99
N ASP A 221 18.69 1.99 -20.87
CA ASP A 221 17.55 2.18 -19.95
C ASP A 221 17.86 3.09 -18.72
N ASP A 222 19.12 3.53 -18.54
CA ASP A 222 19.58 4.41 -17.42
C ASP A 222 20.20 5.76 -17.91
N ILE A 223 20.33 5.99 -19.23
CA ILE A 223 20.81 7.27 -19.81
C ILE A 223 19.68 8.30 -20.06
N GLU A 224 18.45 7.86 -20.33
CA GLU A 224 17.34 8.78 -20.73
C GLU A 224 16.86 9.76 -19.62
N ASP A 225 17.24 9.58 -18.35
CA ASP A 225 16.81 10.46 -17.23
C ASP A 225 17.91 11.43 -16.74
N PHE A 226 19.06 11.53 -17.45
CA PHE A 226 20.16 12.45 -17.11
C PHE A 226 20.26 13.71 -17.99
N ASP A 227 19.75 13.70 -19.24
CA ASP A 227 19.82 14.84 -20.18
C ASP A 227 18.84 16.01 -19.85
N GLY A 228 18.35 16.07 -18.61
CA GLY A 228 17.39 17.07 -18.15
C GLY A 228 17.97 18.44 -17.76
N PHE A 229 19.30 18.58 -17.66
CA PHE A 229 19.97 19.82 -17.27
C PHE A 229 20.45 20.63 -18.48
N GLY A 230 19.48 21.09 -19.28
CA GLY A 230 19.73 21.95 -20.43
C GLY A 230 20.44 23.25 -20.05
N ILE A 231 21.67 23.40 -20.54
CA ILE A 231 22.42 24.67 -20.55
C ILE A 231 21.57 25.71 -21.30
N ARG A 232 21.16 26.76 -20.58
CA ARG A 232 20.60 27.98 -21.16
C ARG A 232 21.45 29.16 -20.70
N ASP A 233 22.45 29.46 -21.51
CA ASP A 233 23.24 30.68 -21.39
C ASP A 233 22.58 31.84 -22.18
N ASN A 234 22.68 33.03 -21.60
CA ASN A 234 22.52 34.38 -22.15
C ASN A 234 21.25 34.79 -22.96
N GLY A 235 20.56 35.79 -22.40
CA GLY A 235 19.61 36.68 -23.06
C GLY A 235 19.34 37.91 -22.18
N LEU A 236 19.99 39.04 -22.49
CA LEU A 236 19.94 40.30 -21.74
C LEU A 236 18.70 41.14 -22.09
N ASP A 237 18.00 41.67 -21.08
CA ASP A 237 17.37 43.01 -20.97
C ASP A 237 16.72 43.06 -19.56
N ALA A 238 17.06 43.97 -18.64
CA ALA A 238 16.88 45.43 -18.65
C ALA A 238 15.41 45.89 -18.55
N ASP A 239 14.94 46.24 -17.35
CA ASP A 239 14.68 47.64 -16.93
C ASP A 239 13.57 47.82 -15.85
N THR A 240 13.76 48.82 -14.97
CA THR A 240 12.80 49.53 -14.08
C THR A 240 11.83 48.79 -13.13
N GLY A 241 11.83 49.22 -11.86
CA GLY A 241 10.76 49.01 -10.87
C GLY A 241 11.22 49.34 -9.44
N MET A 242 11.02 50.59 -8.99
CA MET A 242 11.61 51.20 -7.79
C MET A 242 10.52 51.69 -6.80
N ASP A 243 10.89 51.89 -5.52
CA ASP A 243 10.14 52.51 -4.39
C ASP A 243 8.89 51.74 -3.87
N ASP A 244 8.45 51.79 -2.60
CA ASP A 244 8.93 52.34 -1.30
C ASP A 244 8.19 51.49 -0.20
N ASP A 245 8.76 51.07 0.94
CA ASP A 245 9.10 51.76 2.22
C ASP A 245 7.92 51.96 3.23
N ASP A 246 8.30 52.08 4.52
CA ASP A 246 7.53 52.21 5.80
C ASP A 246 6.74 50.96 6.31
N ASP A 247 7.04 50.36 7.49
CA ASP A 247 7.04 50.81 8.91
C ASP A 247 5.63 50.80 9.57
N ASP A 248 5.38 50.46 10.85
CA ASP A 248 6.24 50.12 12.00
C ASP A 248 5.48 49.30 13.10
N ASP A 249 6.11 49.16 14.28
CA ASP A 249 5.56 48.92 15.65
C ASP A 249 5.29 47.49 16.17
N ASP A 250 6.39 46.88 16.59
CA ASP A 250 6.73 46.35 17.94
C ASP A 250 5.67 46.32 19.10
N GLU A 251 5.81 45.31 19.98
CA GLU A 251 6.06 45.53 21.43
C GLU A 251 6.41 44.21 22.18
N GLU A 252 7.46 44.26 23.01
CA GLU A 252 8.02 43.13 23.77
C GLU A 252 7.20 42.70 25.01
N ALA A 253 7.43 41.45 25.47
CA ALA A 253 7.63 41.19 26.91
C ALA A 253 8.47 39.91 27.17
N VAL A 254 9.74 40.09 27.53
CA VAL A 254 10.67 39.03 27.98
C VAL A 254 10.49 38.67 29.47
N THR A 255 10.76 37.40 29.85
CA THR A 255 11.74 37.07 30.94
C THR A 255 12.01 35.57 31.16
N VAL A 256 13.21 35.14 30.73
CA VAL A 256 14.22 34.27 31.38
C VAL A 256 14.01 33.84 32.87
N HIS A 257 14.54 32.73 33.43
CA HIS A 257 15.33 31.56 32.95
C HIS A 257 15.51 30.49 34.07
N ARG A 258 16.17 29.36 33.70
CA ARG A 258 17.03 28.42 34.49
C ARG A 258 16.39 27.11 34.98
N LYS A 259 17.09 25.96 35.07
CA LYS A 259 18.25 25.36 34.33
C LYS A 259 18.42 23.90 34.84
N SER A 260 19.04 23.02 34.04
CA SER A 260 19.55 21.65 34.36
C SER A 260 18.60 20.50 33.98
N GLY A 261 19.04 19.42 33.33
CA GLY A 261 20.35 19.12 32.74
C GLY A 261 20.55 17.61 32.46
N ARG A 262 21.46 17.26 31.53
CA ARG A 262 21.85 15.87 31.07
C ARG A 262 20.76 15.13 30.25
N LYS A 263 21.07 14.20 29.32
CA LYS A 263 22.20 14.04 28.36
C LYS A 263 21.81 12.88 27.38
N ASP A 264 22.48 12.82 26.23
CA ASP A 264 22.72 11.63 25.37
C ASP A 264 21.61 11.06 24.43
N SER A 265 22.07 10.56 23.27
CA SER A 265 21.39 9.86 22.14
C SER A 265 20.27 10.62 21.40
N ALA A 266 20.38 10.97 20.11
CA ALA A 266 20.72 10.21 18.89
C ALA A 266 19.59 9.30 18.36
N LEU A 267 19.23 9.53 17.08
CA LEU A 267 18.49 8.65 16.16
C LEU A 267 17.03 8.27 16.49
N ALA A 268 16.06 9.11 16.11
CA ALA A 268 14.71 8.65 15.72
C ALA A 268 13.92 9.63 14.82
N ARG A 269 13.52 9.15 13.63
CA ARG A 269 12.28 9.48 12.88
C ARG A 269 12.04 10.96 12.49
N ARG A 270 12.23 11.34 11.22
CA ARG A 270 11.27 11.26 10.09
C ARG A 270 9.85 11.81 10.35
N ARG A 271 9.57 12.93 9.64
CA ARG A 271 8.38 13.27 8.82
C ARG A 271 6.99 13.44 9.47
N ALA A 272 6.52 14.69 9.38
CA ALA A 272 5.16 15.13 9.04
C ALA A 272 5.30 16.56 8.46
N GLU A 273 4.50 17.11 7.55
CA GLU A 273 3.38 16.65 6.69
C GLU A 273 3.11 17.75 5.62
N LYS A 274 2.52 17.38 4.45
CA LYS A 274 1.63 18.16 3.53
C LYS A 274 1.96 18.05 2.01
N ASP A 275 1.25 17.15 1.33
CA ASP A 275 0.26 17.37 0.23
C ASP A 275 0.12 18.80 -0.32
N ASP A 276 -0.11 19.12 -1.60
CA ASP A 276 -0.31 18.44 -2.93
C ASP A 276 -0.13 19.59 -4.00
N PRO A 277 -0.54 19.57 -5.32
CA PRO A 277 -1.10 18.52 -6.17
C PRO A 277 -0.59 18.42 -7.63
N SER A 278 -1.17 17.45 -8.36
CA SER A 278 -1.52 17.48 -9.79
C SER A 278 -0.48 17.13 -10.88
N ALA A 279 -0.56 15.89 -11.40
CA ALA A 279 -0.65 15.64 -12.85
C ALA A 279 -1.27 14.27 -13.22
N LYS A 280 -2.01 14.24 -14.34
CA LYS A 280 -2.89 13.14 -14.80
C LYS A 280 -2.11 11.96 -15.43
N ALA A 281 -2.32 10.73 -14.96
CA ALA A 281 -1.84 9.52 -15.66
C ALA A 281 -2.89 8.95 -16.65
N LYS A 282 -2.46 8.62 -17.88
CA LYS A 282 -3.29 8.03 -18.94
C LYS A 282 -3.47 6.51 -18.73
N LYS A 283 -4.64 5.97 -19.08
CA LYS A 283 -4.92 4.52 -19.03
C LYS A 283 -4.17 3.77 -20.14
N LYS A 284 -3.62 2.60 -19.84
CA LYS A 284 -3.34 1.52 -20.81
C LYS A 284 -4.09 0.26 -20.39
N ALA A 285 -4.55 -0.51 -21.38
CA ALA A 285 -5.41 -1.68 -21.18
C ALA A 285 -4.64 -2.86 -20.57
N LYS A 286 -5.33 -3.70 -19.79
CA LYS A 286 -4.78 -4.90 -19.18
C LYS A 286 -5.36 -6.12 -19.89
N VAL A 287 -4.53 -6.82 -20.66
CA VAL A 287 -4.87 -8.12 -21.24
C VAL A 287 -4.87 -9.15 -20.09
N LEU A 288 -5.94 -9.93 -19.96
CA LEU A 288 -5.91 -11.16 -19.16
C LEU A 288 -5.32 -12.26 -20.05
N VAL A 289 -4.32 -12.96 -19.53
CA VAL A 289 -3.91 -14.27 -20.01
C VAL A 289 -4.27 -15.25 -18.90
N GLU A 290 -5.24 -16.11 -19.16
CA GLU A 290 -5.55 -17.24 -18.30
C GLU A 290 -4.62 -18.38 -18.71
N VAL A 291 -3.96 -19.00 -17.72
CA VAL A 291 -3.12 -20.18 -17.91
C VAL A 291 -3.75 -21.28 -17.07
N GLU A 292 -4.36 -22.26 -17.74
CA GLU A 292 -4.81 -23.47 -17.08
C GLU A 292 -3.60 -24.28 -16.56
N HIS A 293 -3.79 -25.00 -15.45
CA HIS A 293 -2.83 -25.99 -14.97
C HIS A 293 -3.54 -27.34 -14.93
N ASP A 294 -3.04 -28.30 -15.70
CA ASP A 294 -3.51 -29.68 -15.69
C ASP A 294 -3.00 -30.40 -14.44
N ASP A 295 -3.83 -30.49 -13.41
CA ASP A 295 -3.58 -31.28 -12.20
C ASP A 295 -3.65 -32.80 -12.52
N THR A 296 -2.60 -33.33 -13.16
CA THR A 296 -2.44 -34.77 -13.42
C THR A 296 -1.28 -35.36 -12.61
N SER A 297 -1.54 -35.65 -11.32
CA SER A 297 -0.67 -36.52 -10.53
C SER A 297 -1.38 -37.30 -9.41
N ALA A 298 -1.50 -38.60 -9.65
CA ALA A 298 -1.46 -39.70 -8.69
C ALA A 298 -2.27 -39.58 -7.36
N ARG A 299 -3.52 -40.03 -7.39
CA ARG A 299 -4.10 -40.71 -6.22
C ARG A 299 -3.66 -42.17 -6.19
N GLN A 300 -2.70 -42.52 -5.35
CA GLN A 300 -2.44 -43.92 -5.01
C GLN A 300 -3.53 -44.46 -4.09
N THR A 301 -4.09 -45.61 -4.46
CA THR A 301 -5.04 -46.39 -3.67
C THR A 301 -4.33 -47.17 -2.58
N THR A 302 -4.73 -46.99 -1.32
CA THR A 302 -4.43 -47.95 -0.24
C THR A 302 -5.65 -48.80 0.04
N VAL A 303 -5.59 -50.08 -0.34
CA VAL A 303 -6.55 -51.11 0.06
C VAL A 303 -5.84 -52.04 1.04
N GLN A 304 -6.20 -51.95 2.33
CA GLN A 304 -6.36 -53.04 3.30
C GLN A 304 -6.84 -52.46 4.65
#